data_AF-A0A6N0LXD1-F1
#
_entry.id   AF-A0A6N0LXD1-F1
#
_cell.length_a   1.000
_cell.length_b   1.000
_cell.length_c   1.000
_cell.angle_alpha   90.00
_cell.angle_beta   90.00
_cell.angle_gamma   90.00
#
_symmetry.space_group_name_H-M   'P 1'
#
loop_
_entity.id
_entity.type
_entity.pdbx_description
1 polymer ?
#
loop_
_entity_poly.entity_id
_entity_poly.type
_entity_poly.pdbx_seq_one_letter_code
_entity_poly.pdbx_strand_id
1 'polypeptide(L)'
;MSGSLSDFCEAQLLNQLFGGVPYGTPNILYFGYMVGVASETGPGAEPNSGGYARIAVTNNTTNFTVTANQIKSNATEIQFAEATSNHGLVQAIGVWDSPTSGNMLVYFPLSSPINITVGDAMRIPVGSLTVQFASGGLSNYVKNALLNQLFGNVPFNVITALYAAYATSSPTDALAGTEPSGNGYARVGVTNNTNNFPIATVGSKVNALDINFAEATGSQGTVTHVQLFDATSGGNYLGRYALTATQVISAGTIPAIPANTLTLTLD
;
A
#
# COMPACT_ATOMS: atom_id res chain seq x y z
N MET A 1 -7.65 8.10 -15.09
CA MET A 1 -6.18 7.91 -15.06
C MET A 1 -5.83 7.15 -13.80
N SER A 2 -5.06 6.07 -13.94
CA SER A 2 -4.65 5.23 -12.82
C SER A 2 -3.37 5.78 -12.20
N GLY A 3 -3.33 5.85 -10.87
CA GLY A 3 -2.17 6.32 -10.12
C GLY A 3 -1.38 5.18 -9.52
N SER A 4 -0.08 5.41 -9.37
CA SER A 4 0.86 4.55 -8.65
C SER A 4 1.43 5.32 -7.46
N LEU A 5 1.75 4.60 -6.40
CA LEU A 5 2.43 5.19 -5.26
C LEU A 5 3.88 5.52 -5.64
N SER A 6 4.50 6.39 -4.85
CA SER A 6 5.96 6.54 -4.89
C SER A 6 6.62 5.53 -3.95
N ASP A 7 7.91 5.25 -4.16
CA ASP A 7 8.74 4.44 -3.26
C ASP A 7 8.65 4.97 -1.82
N PHE A 8 8.57 6.30 -1.66
CA PHE A 8 8.41 6.95 -0.37
C PHE A 8 7.09 6.54 0.29
N CYS A 9 5.96 6.68 -0.43
CA CYS A 9 4.65 6.38 0.12
C CYS A 9 4.51 4.88 0.45
N GLU A 10 4.99 4.01 -0.44
CA GLU A 10 5.01 2.56 -0.21
C GLU A 10 5.81 2.22 1.04
N ALA A 11 7.00 2.79 1.18
CA ALA A 11 7.83 2.56 2.36
C ALA A 11 7.13 2.99 3.64
N GLN A 12 6.47 4.17 3.67
CA GLN A 12 5.72 4.61 4.85
C GLN A 12 4.58 3.66 5.20
N LEU A 13 3.75 3.27 4.22
CA LEU A 13 2.61 2.38 4.45
C LEU A 13 3.06 0.97 4.88
N LEU A 14 4.13 0.44 4.29
CA LEU A 14 4.73 -0.83 4.70
C LEU A 14 5.35 -0.76 6.09
N ASN A 15 6.01 0.35 6.44
CA ASN A 15 6.60 0.54 7.77
C ASN A 15 5.55 0.60 8.87
N GLN A 16 4.39 1.17 8.57
CA GLN A 16 3.24 1.16 9.47
C GLN A 16 2.62 -0.23 9.59
N LEU A 17 2.34 -0.88 8.47
CA LEU A 17 1.67 -2.18 8.45
C LEU A 17 2.58 -3.28 9.03
N PHE A 18 3.84 -3.31 8.64
CA PHE A 18 4.83 -4.35 8.96
C PHE A 18 6.14 -3.75 9.50
N GLY A 19 6.06 -2.93 10.54
CA GLY A 19 7.23 -2.41 11.24
C GLY A 19 6.91 -1.69 12.54
N GLY A 20 5.64 -1.57 12.89
CA GLY A 20 5.21 -0.88 14.10
C GLY A 20 5.42 0.64 14.04
N VAL A 21 5.74 1.23 12.88
CA VAL A 21 6.10 2.65 12.75
C VAL A 21 4.87 3.46 12.34
N PRO A 22 4.28 4.29 13.21
CA PRO A 22 3.09 5.06 12.85
C PRO A 22 3.36 5.99 11.65
N TYR A 23 2.43 6.03 10.71
CA TYR A 23 2.43 7.01 9.61
C TYR A 23 1.19 7.89 9.72
N GLY A 24 1.42 9.17 10.04
CA GLY A 24 0.37 10.18 10.05
C GLY A 24 0.16 10.71 8.64
N THR A 25 -0.96 10.37 8.01
CA THR A 25 -1.27 10.90 6.68
C THR A 25 -1.56 12.41 6.74
N PRO A 26 -1.19 13.18 5.71
CA PRO A 26 -1.40 14.63 5.71
C PRO A 26 -2.89 14.98 5.80
N ASN A 27 -3.23 16.00 6.61
CA ASN A 27 -4.59 16.57 6.67
C ASN A 27 -4.96 17.32 5.38
N ILE A 28 -3.95 17.75 4.61
CA ILE A 28 -4.09 18.43 3.32
C ILE A 28 -3.18 17.71 2.33
N LEU A 29 -3.74 17.32 1.19
CA LEU A 29 -2.99 16.80 0.06
C LEU A 29 -2.82 17.93 -0.96
N TYR A 30 -1.65 18.02 -1.57
CA TYR A 30 -1.34 19.06 -2.55
C TYR A 30 -1.25 18.45 -3.95
N PHE A 31 -2.12 18.88 -4.85
CA PHE A 31 -2.17 18.39 -6.23
C PHE A 31 -1.39 19.32 -7.15
N GLY A 32 -0.50 18.76 -7.95
CA GLY A 32 0.32 19.48 -8.94
C GLY A 32 0.31 18.75 -10.28
N TYR A 33 0.80 19.41 -11.32
CA TYR A 33 0.97 18.81 -12.64
C TYR A 33 2.42 18.90 -13.13
N MET A 34 2.90 17.84 -13.79
CA MET A 34 4.31 17.66 -14.13
C MET A 34 4.49 17.82 -15.63
N VAL A 35 5.49 18.61 -16.02
CA VAL A 35 5.91 18.79 -17.41
C VAL A 35 7.05 17.83 -17.81
N GLY A 36 7.62 17.13 -16.83
CA GLY A 36 8.48 15.97 -17.03
C GLY A 36 7.78 14.64 -16.73
N VAL A 37 8.43 13.53 -17.08
CA VAL A 37 7.96 12.18 -16.75
C VAL A 37 8.06 11.96 -15.24
N ALA A 38 6.97 11.52 -14.61
CA ALA A 38 6.95 11.08 -13.21
C ALA A 38 7.12 9.55 -13.12
N SER A 39 7.76 9.08 -12.06
CA SER A 39 7.94 7.66 -11.75
C SER A 39 7.86 7.40 -10.24
N GLU A 40 7.82 6.13 -9.85
CA GLU A 40 7.89 5.68 -8.45
C GLU A 40 9.10 6.28 -7.69
N THR A 41 10.24 6.41 -8.37
CA THR A 41 11.49 6.95 -7.81
C THR A 41 11.54 8.48 -7.67
N GLY A 42 10.58 9.20 -8.27
CA GLY A 42 10.55 10.64 -8.16
C GLY A 42 9.63 11.36 -9.15
N PRO A 43 9.23 12.60 -8.79
CA PRO A 43 8.37 13.42 -9.63
C PRO A 43 9.13 13.89 -10.88
N GLY A 44 8.39 14.07 -11.98
CA GLY A 44 8.83 14.92 -13.08
C GLY A 44 8.91 16.39 -12.65
N ALA A 45 9.52 17.23 -13.48
CA ALA A 45 9.58 18.67 -13.20
C ALA A 45 8.17 19.29 -13.13
N GLU A 46 7.92 20.15 -12.16
CA GLU A 46 6.74 21.02 -12.11
C GLU A 46 7.01 22.33 -12.85
N PRO A 47 5.98 23.02 -13.37
CA PRO A 47 6.12 24.37 -13.87
C PRO A 47 6.68 25.31 -12.78
N ASN A 48 7.53 26.26 -13.18
CA ASN A 48 8.19 27.19 -12.28
C ASN A 48 7.86 28.67 -12.57
N SER A 49 6.79 28.93 -13.33
CA SER A 49 6.37 30.26 -13.75
C SER A 49 4.84 30.39 -13.82
N GLY A 50 4.35 31.58 -14.17
CA GLY A 50 2.98 31.78 -14.66
C GLY A 50 1.85 31.58 -13.67
N GLY A 51 2.11 31.71 -12.36
CA GLY A 51 1.09 31.55 -11.33
C GLY A 51 0.77 30.08 -11.01
N TYR A 52 1.59 29.14 -11.49
CA TYR A 52 1.50 27.74 -11.05
C TYR A 52 1.73 27.63 -9.54
N ALA A 53 0.81 26.92 -8.89
CA ALA A 53 0.94 26.46 -7.52
C ALA A 53 0.18 25.14 -7.38
N ARG A 54 0.62 24.29 -6.45
CA ARG A 54 -0.14 23.09 -6.09
C ARG A 54 -1.45 23.47 -5.43
N ILE A 55 -2.51 22.73 -5.71
CA ILE A 55 -3.84 22.92 -5.14
C ILE A 55 -3.96 22.13 -3.84
N ALA A 56 -4.24 22.84 -2.75
CA ALA A 56 -4.55 22.24 -1.47
C ALA A 56 -5.95 21.61 -1.49
N VAL A 57 -6.04 20.34 -1.13
CA VAL A 57 -7.30 19.61 -0.99
C VAL A 57 -7.32 18.98 0.40
N THR A 58 -8.33 19.30 1.20
CA THR A 58 -8.50 18.67 2.53
C THR A 58 -8.64 17.16 2.38
N ASN A 59 -7.81 16.42 3.09
CA ASN A 59 -7.82 14.97 3.07
C ASN A 59 -8.95 14.44 3.95
N ASN A 60 -10.12 14.20 3.36
CA ASN A 60 -11.31 13.74 4.06
C ASN A 60 -12.24 12.95 3.13
N THR A 61 -13.29 12.37 3.70
CA THR A 61 -14.27 11.56 2.96
C THR A 61 -15.20 12.37 2.05
N THR A 62 -15.18 13.71 2.15
CA THR A 62 -15.91 14.61 1.24
C THR A 62 -15.18 14.76 -0.09
N ASN A 63 -13.86 14.90 -0.07
CA ASN A 63 -13.03 15.05 -1.28
C ASN A 63 -12.57 13.70 -1.87
N PHE A 64 -12.61 12.62 -1.10
CA PHE A 64 -12.25 11.28 -1.55
C PHE A 64 -13.29 10.26 -1.06
N THR A 65 -13.96 9.56 -1.98
CA THR A 65 -15.01 8.60 -1.62
C THR A 65 -14.47 7.47 -0.74
N VAL A 66 -15.30 6.84 0.09
CA VAL A 66 -14.88 5.60 0.78
C VAL A 66 -14.50 4.55 -0.27
N THR A 67 -13.39 3.84 -0.04
CA THR A 67 -12.90 2.83 -0.98
C THR A 67 -13.96 1.76 -1.19
N ALA A 68 -14.25 1.45 -2.45
CA ALA A 68 -15.11 0.35 -2.85
C ALA A 68 -14.37 -0.48 -3.91
N ASN A 69 -14.46 -1.81 -3.84
CA ASN A 69 -13.79 -2.72 -4.76
C ASN A 69 -12.28 -2.43 -4.93
N GLN A 70 -11.60 -2.08 -3.82
CA GLN A 70 -10.17 -1.75 -3.79
C GLN A 70 -9.77 -0.55 -4.66
N ILE A 71 -10.73 0.30 -5.05
CA ILE A 71 -10.49 1.49 -5.87
C ILE A 71 -10.88 2.73 -5.08
N LYS A 72 -10.01 3.73 -5.13
CA LYS A 72 -10.22 5.06 -4.56
C LYS A 72 -10.24 6.11 -5.66
N SER A 73 -11.13 7.09 -5.54
CA SER A 73 -11.24 8.21 -6.49
C SER A 73 -11.47 9.55 -5.81
N ASN A 74 -11.15 10.63 -6.53
CA ASN A 74 -11.54 11.98 -6.14
C ASN A 74 -13.06 12.16 -6.26
N ALA A 75 -13.69 12.67 -5.22
CA ALA A 75 -15.13 12.94 -5.12
C ALA A 75 -15.49 14.38 -5.52
N THR A 76 -14.51 15.27 -5.57
CA THR A 76 -14.65 16.67 -5.97
C THR A 76 -13.74 16.97 -7.16
N GLU A 77 -14.13 17.94 -7.99
CA GLU A 77 -13.27 18.45 -9.05
C GLU A 77 -12.09 19.21 -8.41
N ILE A 78 -10.89 18.98 -8.94
CA ILE A 78 -9.70 19.74 -8.55
C ILE A 78 -9.38 20.70 -9.69
N GLN A 79 -9.47 22.00 -9.41
CA GLN A 79 -9.29 23.06 -10.40
C GLN A 79 -8.02 23.86 -10.09
N PHE A 80 -7.16 24.01 -11.09
CA PHE A 80 -6.00 24.88 -11.03
C PHE A 80 -6.36 26.32 -11.47
N ALA A 81 -5.54 27.29 -11.05
CA ALA A 81 -5.64 28.65 -11.55
C ALA A 81 -5.34 28.72 -13.06
N GLU A 82 -5.90 29.73 -13.72
CA GLU A 82 -5.59 30.03 -15.12
C GLU A 82 -4.10 30.35 -15.29
N ALA A 83 -3.48 29.74 -16.29
CA ALA A 83 -2.07 29.95 -16.59
C ALA A 83 -1.84 31.35 -17.15
N THR A 84 -0.94 32.11 -16.51
CA THR A 84 -0.54 33.46 -16.95
C THR A 84 0.72 33.46 -17.81
N SER A 85 1.34 32.29 -17.98
CA SER A 85 2.45 32.04 -18.91
C SER A 85 2.31 30.64 -19.52
N ASN A 86 3.07 30.32 -20.56
CA ASN A 86 3.12 28.95 -21.06
C ASN A 86 3.81 28.04 -20.04
N HIS A 87 3.12 26.98 -19.60
CA HIS A 87 3.68 26.00 -18.66
C HIS A 87 4.26 24.78 -19.37
N GLY A 88 3.81 24.49 -20.59
CA GLY A 88 4.35 23.42 -21.44
C GLY A 88 3.52 22.14 -21.40
N LEU A 89 4.14 21.03 -21.82
CA LEU A 89 3.47 19.75 -22.03
C LEU A 89 3.37 18.96 -20.72
N VAL A 90 2.19 18.95 -20.12
CA VAL A 90 1.88 18.17 -18.92
C VAL A 90 1.76 16.68 -19.25
N GLN A 91 2.48 15.85 -18.49
CA GLN A 91 2.57 14.40 -18.68
C GLN A 91 2.04 13.61 -17.48
N ALA A 92 1.97 14.20 -16.29
CA ALA A 92 1.41 13.54 -15.10
C ALA A 92 0.72 14.53 -14.15
N ILE A 93 -0.12 14.00 -13.27
CA ILE A 93 -0.56 14.65 -12.02
C ILE A 93 0.19 13.99 -10.86
N GLY A 94 0.45 14.75 -9.82
CA GLY A 94 1.16 14.30 -8.63
C GLY A 94 0.43 14.79 -7.40
N VAL A 95 0.60 14.04 -6.31
CA VAL A 95 0.03 14.34 -5.00
C VAL A 95 1.15 14.40 -4.00
N TRP A 96 1.23 15.49 -3.24
CA TRP A 96 2.29 15.76 -2.28
C TRP A 96 1.76 16.01 -0.88
N ASP A 97 2.65 15.85 0.10
CA ASP A 97 2.43 16.16 1.51
C ASP A 97 2.68 17.63 1.88
N SER A 98 3.15 18.46 0.94
CA SER A 98 3.54 19.86 1.17
C SER A 98 3.15 20.77 -0.01
N PRO A 99 2.85 22.07 0.22
CA PRO A 99 2.56 23.02 -0.86
C PRO A 99 3.77 23.32 -1.76
N THR A 100 4.99 23.17 -1.22
CA THR A 100 6.25 23.36 -1.95
C THR A 100 7.26 22.31 -1.47
N SER A 101 8.10 21.78 -2.35
CA SER A 101 8.99 20.66 -2.03
C SER A 101 8.19 19.45 -1.49
N GLY A 102 8.65 18.78 -0.45
CA GLY A 102 7.94 17.65 0.17
C GLY A 102 8.07 16.35 -0.62
N ASN A 103 7.39 15.32 -0.13
CA ASN A 103 7.41 13.99 -0.71
C ASN A 103 6.23 13.83 -1.65
N MET A 104 6.50 13.35 -2.87
CA MET A 104 5.43 12.87 -3.75
C MET A 104 4.90 11.58 -3.13
N LEU A 105 3.58 11.48 -2.95
CA LEU A 105 2.92 10.32 -2.39
C LEU A 105 2.39 9.39 -3.49
N VAL A 106 1.77 9.98 -4.51
CA VAL A 106 1.13 9.28 -5.62
C VAL A 106 1.34 10.11 -6.89
N TYR A 107 1.55 9.44 -8.01
CA TYR A 107 1.55 10.08 -9.33
C TYR A 107 0.58 9.36 -10.27
N PHE A 108 0.07 10.11 -11.23
CA PHE A 108 -0.92 9.67 -12.20
C PHE A 108 -0.43 10.08 -13.60
N PRO A 109 0.20 9.18 -14.37
CA PRO A 109 0.57 9.50 -15.74
C PRO A 109 -0.68 9.78 -16.58
N LEU A 110 -0.61 10.80 -17.43
CA LEU A 110 -1.65 11.08 -18.41
C LEU A 110 -1.47 10.13 -19.60
N SER A 111 -2.57 9.52 -20.04
CA SER A 111 -2.58 8.69 -21.25
C SER A 111 -2.37 9.50 -22.53
N SER A 112 -2.71 10.79 -22.50
CA SER A 112 -2.39 11.77 -23.54
C SER A 112 -1.88 13.03 -22.86
N PRO A 113 -0.63 13.45 -23.10
CA PRO A 113 -0.11 14.71 -22.57
C PRO A 113 -0.96 15.91 -23.01
N ILE A 114 -1.02 16.94 -22.16
CA ILE A 114 -1.81 18.16 -22.37
C ILE A 114 -0.87 19.36 -22.37
N ASN A 115 -0.87 20.16 -23.44
CA ASN A 115 -0.09 21.40 -23.47
C ASN A 115 -0.87 22.52 -22.79
N ILE A 116 -0.28 23.15 -21.77
CA ILE A 116 -0.89 24.27 -21.03
C ILE A 116 -0.23 25.58 -21.47
N THR A 117 -1.05 26.46 -22.04
CA THR A 117 -0.67 27.78 -22.54
C THR A 117 -1.40 28.89 -21.79
N VAL A 118 -1.04 30.15 -22.06
CA VAL A 118 -1.70 31.32 -21.45
C VAL A 118 -3.21 31.25 -21.67
N GLY A 119 -3.98 31.39 -20.59
CA GLY A 119 -5.44 31.33 -20.61
C GLY A 119 -6.04 29.95 -20.33
N ASP A 120 -5.23 28.89 -20.29
CA ASP A 120 -5.71 27.55 -19.97
C ASP A 120 -5.80 27.36 -18.45
N ALA A 121 -6.85 26.65 -18.00
CA ALA A 121 -7.00 26.21 -16.61
C ALA A 121 -7.14 24.68 -16.56
N MET A 122 -6.15 23.99 -16.01
CA MET A 122 -6.22 22.54 -15.84
C MET A 122 -7.32 22.17 -14.83
N ARG A 123 -8.10 21.15 -15.15
CA ARG A 123 -9.14 20.59 -14.29
C ARG A 123 -8.98 19.08 -14.23
N ILE A 124 -9.22 18.53 -13.05
CA ILE A 124 -9.31 17.10 -12.80
C ILE A 124 -10.76 16.82 -12.40
N PRO A 125 -11.61 16.34 -13.33
CA PRO A 125 -13.01 16.09 -13.03
C PRO A 125 -13.19 15.02 -11.95
N VAL A 126 -14.35 15.02 -11.30
CA VAL A 126 -14.75 13.99 -10.33
C VAL A 126 -14.58 12.59 -10.93
N GLY A 127 -14.04 11.64 -10.16
CA GLY A 127 -13.87 10.25 -10.56
C GLY A 127 -12.75 10.01 -11.58
N SER A 128 -12.03 11.05 -12.01
CA SER A 128 -11.00 10.91 -13.05
C SER A 128 -9.70 10.30 -12.52
N LEU A 129 -9.37 10.52 -11.24
CA LEU A 129 -8.25 9.86 -10.58
C LEU A 129 -8.71 8.55 -9.96
N THR A 130 -7.98 7.47 -10.22
CA THR A 130 -8.22 6.16 -9.61
C THR A 130 -6.91 5.61 -9.04
N VAL A 131 -6.91 5.18 -7.78
CA VAL A 131 -5.78 4.47 -7.15
C VAL A 131 -6.25 3.11 -6.66
N GLN A 132 -5.44 2.08 -6.92
CA GLN A 132 -5.68 0.70 -6.53
C GLN A 132 -4.32 0.00 -6.35
N PHE A 133 -4.22 -0.89 -5.36
CA PHE A 133 -3.08 -1.78 -5.20
C PHE A 133 -3.19 -2.98 -6.16
N ALA A 134 -2.06 -3.50 -6.63
CA ALA A 134 -2.03 -4.71 -7.45
C ALA A 134 -2.63 -5.92 -6.71
N SER A 135 -3.01 -6.96 -7.45
CA SER A 135 -3.53 -8.20 -6.86
C SER A 135 -2.40 -9.05 -6.26
N GLY A 136 -2.72 -9.82 -5.22
CA GLY A 136 -1.71 -10.59 -4.48
C GLY A 136 -1.11 -9.79 -3.32
N GLY A 137 -0.25 -10.47 -2.55
CA GLY A 137 0.43 -9.94 -1.36
C GLY A 137 -0.51 -9.63 -0.19
N LEU A 138 -1.33 -8.59 -0.32
CA LEU A 138 -2.22 -8.08 0.72
C LEU A 138 -3.67 -8.48 0.52
N SER A 139 -4.43 -8.50 1.62
CA SER A 139 -5.86 -8.73 1.59
C SER A 139 -6.63 -7.49 1.12
N ASN A 140 -7.86 -7.70 0.65
CA ASN A 140 -8.81 -6.63 0.33
C ASN A 140 -9.10 -5.76 1.55
N TYR A 141 -9.08 -6.33 2.76
CA TYR A 141 -9.22 -5.58 4.01
C TYR A 141 -8.10 -4.54 4.15
N VAL A 142 -6.84 -4.97 4.04
CA VAL A 142 -5.69 -4.08 4.17
C VAL A 142 -5.65 -3.05 3.03
N LYS A 143 -5.87 -3.47 1.78
CA LYS A 143 -5.90 -2.57 0.62
C LYS A 143 -6.91 -1.44 0.82
N ASN A 144 -8.13 -1.78 1.25
CA ASN A 144 -9.16 -0.78 1.54
C ASN A 144 -8.78 0.13 2.72
N ALA A 145 -8.20 -0.41 3.79
CA ALA A 145 -7.78 0.37 4.95
C ALA A 145 -6.68 1.38 4.59
N LEU A 146 -5.64 0.95 3.87
CA LEU A 146 -4.55 1.82 3.41
C LEU A 146 -5.03 2.90 2.44
N LEU A 147 -5.90 2.57 1.48
CA LEU A 147 -6.50 3.55 0.57
C LEU A 147 -7.36 4.58 1.31
N ASN A 148 -8.11 4.15 2.33
CA ASN A 148 -8.92 5.05 3.16
C ASN A 148 -8.07 5.93 4.10
N GLN A 149 -6.92 5.44 4.54
CA GLN A 149 -5.97 6.22 5.34
C GLN A 149 -5.27 7.27 4.48
N LEU A 150 -4.72 6.86 3.32
CA LEU A 150 -3.99 7.74 2.41
C LEU A 150 -4.89 8.84 1.85
N PHE A 151 -6.09 8.45 1.41
CA PHE A 151 -7.12 9.34 0.88
C PHE A 151 -8.38 9.21 1.72
N GLY A 152 -8.79 10.27 2.39
CA GLY A 152 -9.90 10.28 3.34
C GLY A 152 -9.48 10.43 4.79
N ASN A 153 -8.18 10.30 5.09
CA ASN A 153 -7.60 10.45 6.43
C ASN A 153 -8.34 9.61 7.50
N VAL A 154 -8.81 8.42 7.09
CA VAL A 154 -9.48 7.48 8.00
C VAL A 154 -8.38 6.73 8.77
N PRO A 155 -8.35 6.79 10.11
CA PRO A 155 -7.28 6.15 10.88
C PRO A 155 -7.22 4.64 10.65
N PHE A 156 -6.03 4.14 10.34
CA PHE A 156 -5.69 2.72 10.37
C PHE A 156 -4.54 2.55 11.36
N ASN A 157 -4.84 2.13 12.58
CA ASN A 157 -3.83 2.11 13.64
C ASN A 157 -2.79 1.02 13.40
N VAL A 158 -1.58 1.25 13.91
CA VAL A 158 -0.50 0.25 13.91
C VAL A 158 -0.98 -1.03 14.60
N ILE A 159 -0.77 -2.16 13.92
CA ILE A 159 -0.99 -3.49 14.48
C ILE A 159 0.22 -3.82 15.36
N THR A 160 0.02 -4.10 16.65
CA THR A 160 1.14 -4.31 17.60
C THR A 160 1.70 -5.73 17.58
N ALA A 161 0.88 -6.72 17.25
CA ALA A 161 1.26 -8.12 17.12
C ALA A 161 0.70 -8.70 15.83
N LEU A 162 1.56 -9.30 15.03
CA LEU A 162 1.21 -10.06 13.84
C LEU A 162 1.19 -11.53 14.20
N TYR A 163 0.34 -12.30 13.55
CA TYR A 163 0.21 -13.74 13.78
C TYR A 163 0.47 -14.46 12.47
N ALA A 164 1.64 -15.12 12.40
CA ALA A 164 2.02 -15.95 11.28
C ALA A 164 1.29 -17.29 11.33
N ALA A 165 0.77 -17.69 10.18
CA ALA A 165 0.01 -18.91 9.97
C ALA A 165 0.43 -19.53 8.65
N TYR A 166 0.09 -20.80 8.43
CA TYR A 166 0.25 -21.45 7.14
C TYR A 166 -1.05 -22.09 6.67
N ALA A 167 -1.20 -22.18 5.36
CA ALA A 167 -2.42 -22.64 4.72
C ALA A 167 -2.20 -23.90 3.86
N THR A 168 -3.17 -24.79 3.94
CA THR A 168 -3.27 -26.02 3.13
C THR A 168 -4.10 -25.84 1.85
N SER A 169 -4.74 -24.67 1.70
CA SER A 169 -5.41 -24.25 0.47
C SER A 169 -4.88 -22.90 0.00
N SER A 170 -5.11 -22.58 -1.28
CA SER A 170 -4.66 -21.33 -1.87
C SER A 170 -5.55 -20.16 -1.41
N PRO A 171 -5.02 -19.15 -0.70
CA PRO A 171 -5.77 -17.96 -0.35
C PRO A 171 -5.96 -17.03 -1.56
N THR A 172 -6.94 -16.13 -1.45
CA THR A 172 -7.15 -15.00 -2.35
C THR A 172 -7.03 -13.69 -1.58
N ASP A 173 -7.12 -12.55 -2.26
CA ASP A 173 -7.08 -11.25 -1.56
C ASP A 173 -8.35 -11.06 -0.72
N ALA A 174 -9.45 -11.68 -1.12
CA ALA A 174 -10.72 -11.63 -0.40
C ALA A 174 -10.79 -12.60 0.79
N LEU A 175 -10.11 -13.75 0.71
CA LEU A 175 -10.26 -14.84 1.66
C LEU A 175 -8.94 -15.51 2.00
N ALA A 176 -8.68 -15.67 3.29
CA ALA A 176 -7.57 -16.46 3.80
C ALA A 176 -7.64 -17.93 3.38
N GLY A 177 -6.50 -18.62 3.47
CA GLY A 177 -6.40 -20.04 3.17
C GLY A 177 -6.77 -20.87 4.40
N THR A 178 -7.06 -22.15 4.17
CA THR A 178 -7.45 -23.09 5.23
C THR A 178 -6.25 -23.40 6.11
N GLU A 179 -6.30 -22.96 7.36
CA GLU A 179 -5.33 -23.35 8.38
C GLU A 179 -5.52 -24.82 8.77
N PRO A 180 -4.43 -25.54 9.09
CA PRO A 180 -4.54 -26.84 9.76
C PRO A 180 -5.31 -26.75 11.08
N SER A 181 -5.84 -27.88 11.53
CA SER A 181 -6.49 -27.99 12.84
C SER A 181 -5.91 -29.17 13.63
N GLY A 182 -5.69 -28.94 14.92
CA GLY A 182 -5.10 -29.95 15.81
C GLY A 182 -3.61 -30.20 15.58
N ASN A 183 -3.11 -31.33 16.10
CA ASN A 183 -1.74 -31.83 15.91
C ASN A 183 -0.62 -30.82 16.23
N GLY A 184 -0.84 -29.95 17.23
CA GLY A 184 0.13 -28.94 17.67
C GLY A 184 0.12 -27.64 16.85
N TYR A 185 -0.77 -27.51 15.85
CA TYR A 185 -0.89 -26.27 15.08
C TYR A 185 -1.45 -25.13 15.92
N ALA A 186 -0.75 -23.99 15.91
CA ALA A 186 -1.24 -22.70 16.35
C ALA A 186 -0.53 -21.59 15.56
N ARG A 187 -1.19 -20.43 15.40
CA ARG A 187 -0.53 -19.25 14.83
C ARG A 187 0.61 -18.80 15.74
N VAL A 188 1.70 -18.31 15.16
CA VAL A 188 2.85 -17.79 15.90
C VAL A 188 2.76 -16.27 15.98
N GLY A 189 2.67 -15.75 17.20
CA GLY A 189 2.70 -14.31 17.45
C GLY A 189 4.11 -13.75 17.25
N VAL A 190 4.21 -12.66 16.50
CA VAL A 190 5.43 -11.91 16.24
C VAL A 190 5.16 -10.44 16.54
N THR A 191 5.97 -9.83 17.41
CA THR A 191 5.86 -8.40 17.69
C THR A 191 6.10 -7.61 16.41
N ASN A 192 5.19 -6.68 16.08
CA ASN A 192 5.34 -5.83 14.90
C ASN A 192 6.27 -4.66 15.22
N ASN A 193 7.54 -4.81 14.88
CA ASN A 193 8.56 -3.79 15.11
C ASN A 193 9.67 -3.91 14.06
N THR A 194 10.59 -2.94 14.05
CA THR A 194 11.72 -2.89 13.11
C THR A 194 12.78 -3.96 13.35
N ASN A 195 12.77 -4.64 14.50
CA ASN A 195 13.68 -5.77 14.76
C ASN A 195 13.22 -7.03 14.06
N ASN A 196 11.91 -7.29 14.02
CA ASN A 196 11.32 -8.45 13.34
C ASN A 196 11.03 -8.16 11.86
N PHE A 197 10.70 -6.92 11.52
CA PHE A 197 10.39 -6.46 10.17
C PHE A 197 11.12 -5.14 9.87
N PRO A 198 12.36 -5.20 9.34
CA PRO A 198 13.19 -4.02 9.08
C PRO A 198 12.50 -2.95 8.25
N ILE A 199 13.06 -1.74 8.26
CA ILE A 199 12.54 -0.62 7.46
C ILE A 199 12.48 -1.03 5.98
N ALA A 200 11.33 -0.73 5.34
CA ALA A 200 11.14 -1.03 3.92
C ALA A 200 12.22 -0.37 3.08
N THR A 201 12.71 -1.11 2.07
CA THR A 201 13.65 -0.61 1.07
C THR A 201 13.06 -0.95 -0.29
N VAL A 202 12.77 0.05 -1.13
CA VAL A 202 12.18 -0.11 -2.47
C VAL A 202 10.89 -0.95 -2.45
N GLY A 203 9.85 -0.46 -1.77
CA GLY A 203 8.52 -1.10 -1.80
C GLY A 203 8.42 -2.50 -1.18
N SER A 204 9.45 -2.98 -0.47
CA SER A 204 9.48 -4.35 0.06
C SER A 204 9.89 -4.46 1.53
N LYS A 205 9.31 -5.45 2.19
CA LYS A 205 9.52 -5.85 3.59
C LYS A 205 9.87 -7.33 3.66
N VAL A 206 10.74 -7.68 4.60
CA VAL A 206 11.04 -9.08 4.93
C VAL A 206 11.00 -9.33 6.44
N ASN A 207 10.87 -10.58 6.86
CA ASN A 207 11.13 -10.98 8.23
C ASN A 207 12.64 -11.04 8.50
N ALA A 208 13.13 -10.41 9.56
CA ALA A 208 14.57 -10.44 9.90
C ALA A 208 14.99 -11.67 10.73
N LEU A 209 14.03 -12.30 11.41
CA LEU A 209 14.25 -13.45 12.27
C LEU A 209 13.40 -14.63 11.79
N ASP A 210 13.86 -15.84 12.11
CA ASP A 210 13.09 -17.06 11.90
C ASP A 210 11.79 -17.02 12.72
N ILE A 211 10.69 -17.40 12.10
CA ILE A 211 9.41 -17.58 12.76
C ILE A 211 9.16 -19.08 12.89
N ASN A 212 9.39 -19.60 14.09
CA ASN A 212 9.32 -21.04 14.38
C ASN A 212 7.94 -21.41 14.93
N PHE A 213 7.34 -22.45 14.36
CA PHE A 213 6.12 -23.07 14.87
C PHE A 213 6.46 -24.20 15.85
N ALA A 214 5.45 -24.66 16.59
CA ALA A 214 5.61 -25.85 17.42
C ALA A 214 5.83 -27.10 16.55
N GLU A 215 6.56 -28.08 17.11
CA GLU A 215 6.70 -29.40 16.47
C GLU A 215 5.32 -30.02 16.24
N ALA A 216 5.08 -30.47 15.01
CA ALA A 216 3.84 -31.13 14.65
C ALA A 216 3.76 -32.50 15.36
N THR A 217 2.67 -32.75 16.08
CA THR A 217 2.44 -34.03 16.78
C THR A 217 1.73 -35.07 15.90
N GLY A 218 1.43 -34.71 14.65
CA GLY A 218 0.65 -35.48 13.69
C GLY A 218 0.68 -34.81 12.32
N SER A 219 0.02 -35.42 11.32
CA SER A 219 -0.08 -34.81 9.99
C SER A 219 -0.93 -33.53 10.04
N GLN A 220 -0.42 -32.46 9.44
CA GLN A 220 -1.12 -31.17 9.30
C GLN A 220 -1.39 -30.82 7.83
N GLY A 221 -1.10 -31.74 6.90
CA GLY A 221 -1.37 -31.61 5.48
C GLY A 221 -0.23 -30.98 4.67
N THR A 222 -0.55 -30.65 3.41
CA THR A 222 0.38 -30.02 2.46
C THR A 222 0.20 -28.51 2.49
N VAL A 223 1.20 -27.80 2.98
CA VAL A 223 1.25 -26.36 3.03
C VAL A 223 1.63 -25.79 1.68
N THR A 224 0.89 -24.75 1.27
CA THR A 224 1.08 -24.04 0.00
C THR A 224 1.42 -22.57 0.20
N HIS A 225 1.00 -21.97 1.31
CA HIS A 225 1.16 -20.54 1.58
C HIS A 225 1.46 -20.28 3.06
N VAL A 226 2.13 -19.17 3.30
CA VAL A 226 2.16 -18.46 4.58
C VAL A 226 1.11 -17.34 4.53
N GLN A 227 0.50 -17.03 5.65
CA GLN A 227 -0.47 -15.95 5.79
C GLN A 227 -0.32 -15.22 7.13
N LEU A 228 -0.69 -13.95 7.15
CA LEU A 228 -0.59 -13.08 8.34
C LEU A 228 -1.98 -12.63 8.79
N PHE A 229 -2.15 -12.58 10.12
CA PHE A 229 -3.35 -12.09 10.79
C PHE A 229 -3.00 -11.10 11.90
N ASP A 230 -3.99 -10.36 12.38
CA ASP A 230 -3.87 -9.44 13.52
C ASP A 230 -4.30 -10.05 14.88
N ALA A 231 -4.68 -11.34 14.91
CA ALA A 231 -5.10 -12.05 16.12
C ALA A 231 -4.63 -13.51 16.17
N THR A 232 -4.49 -14.06 17.38
CA THR A 232 -4.14 -15.47 17.63
C THR A 232 -5.12 -16.46 17.03
N SER A 233 -6.39 -16.09 16.95
CA SER A 233 -7.47 -16.84 16.29
C SER A 233 -8.52 -15.87 15.76
N GLY A 234 -9.18 -16.21 14.65
CA GLY A 234 -10.06 -15.26 13.95
C GLY A 234 -9.27 -14.06 13.43
N GLY A 235 -9.71 -12.85 13.76
CA GLY A 235 -9.06 -11.59 13.36
C GLY A 235 -9.21 -11.26 11.89
N ASN A 236 -8.56 -10.18 11.48
CA ASN A 236 -8.46 -9.76 10.08
C ASN A 236 -7.30 -10.48 9.40
N TYR A 237 -7.56 -11.03 8.22
CA TYR A 237 -6.54 -11.52 7.31
C TYR A 237 -5.82 -10.34 6.67
N LEU A 238 -4.49 -10.30 6.78
CA LEU A 238 -3.68 -9.16 6.36
C LEU A 238 -3.04 -9.37 5.00
N GLY A 239 -2.58 -10.58 4.72
CA GLY A 239 -1.88 -10.90 3.49
C GLY A 239 -1.33 -12.32 3.46
N ARG A 240 -0.78 -12.69 2.31
CA ARG A 240 -0.23 -14.03 2.03
C ARG A 240 1.10 -13.95 1.29
N TYR A 241 1.84 -15.03 1.42
CA TYR A 241 3.03 -15.32 0.62
C TYR A 241 2.95 -16.77 0.13
N ALA A 242 3.10 -16.98 -1.18
CA ALA A 242 3.09 -18.31 -1.77
C ALA A 242 4.45 -18.98 -1.58
N LEU A 243 4.47 -20.25 -1.19
CA LEU A 243 5.72 -21.00 -1.13
C LEU A 243 6.19 -21.37 -2.54
N THR A 244 7.49 -21.24 -2.79
CA THR A 244 8.11 -21.69 -4.06
C THR A 244 7.93 -23.20 -4.28
N ALA A 245 7.91 -23.98 -3.20
CA ALA A 245 7.60 -25.40 -3.21
C ALA A 245 6.69 -25.72 -2.03
N THR A 246 5.65 -26.53 -2.27
CA THR A 246 4.76 -26.99 -1.21
C THR A 246 5.50 -27.87 -0.21
N GLN A 247 5.02 -27.89 1.03
CA GLN A 247 5.66 -28.63 2.13
C GLN A 247 4.65 -29.54 2.82
N VAL A 248 4.95 -30.83 2.94
CA VAL A 248 4.13 -31.75 3.72
C VAL A 248 4.57 -31.69 5.17
N ILE A 249 3.64 -31.39 6.08
CA ILE A 249 3.93 -31.34 7.52
C ILE A 249 3.43 -32.63 8.16
N SER A 250 4.38 -33.45 8.63
CA SER A 250 4.15 -34.73 9.30
C SER A 250 4.54 -34.64 10.77
N ALA A 251 4.23 -35.68 11.56
CA ALA A 251 4.69 -35.77 12.94
C ALA A 251 6.23 -35.65 13.01
N GLY A 252 6.74 -34.85 13.94
CA GLY A 252 8.17 -34.58 14.11
C GLY A 252 8.72 -33.44 13.24
N THR A 253 7.93 -32.88 12.32
CA THR A 253 8.33 -31.68 11.58
C THR A 253 8.22 -30.45 12.48
N ILE A 254 9.24 -29.59 12.49
CA ILE A 254 9.19 -28.25 13.09
C ILE A 254 9.08 -27.25 11.93
N PRO A 255 7.88 -26.75 11.60
CA PRO A 255 7.71 -25.77 10.53
C PRO A 255 8.37 -24.46 10.93
N ALA A 256 9.00 -23.79 9.97
CA ALA A 256 9.60 -22.48 10.16
C ALA A 256 9.44 -21.62 8.91
N ILE A 257 9.34 -20.31 9.11
CA ILE A 257 9.55 -19.31 8.06
C ILE A 257 10.94 -18.75 8.30
N PRO A 258 11.95 -19.14 7.51
CA PRO A 258 13.31 -18.67 7.73
C PRO A 258 13.41 -17.15 7.54
N ALA A 259 14.39 -16.52 8.18
CA ALA A 259 14.72 -15.13 8.00
C ALA A 259 14.88 -14.78 6.50
N ASN A 260 14.39 -13.62 6.11
CA ASN A 260 14.46 -13.03 4.77
C ASN A 260 13.70 -13.80 3.68
N THR A 261 12.73 -14.65 4.04
CA THR A 261 11.94 -15.43 3.08
C THR A 261 10.50 -14.93 2.91
N LEU A 262 9.91 -14.33 3.95
CA LEU A 262 8.58 -13.74 3.88
C LEU A 262 8.69 -12.35 3.26
N THR A 263 8.49 -12.24 1.95
CA THR A 263 8.44 -10.94 1.26
C THR A 263 7.03 -10.37 1.28
N LEU A 264 6.89 -9.10 1.66
CA LEU A 264 5.64 -8.34 1.68
C LEU A 264 5.82 -7.06 0.85
N THR A 265 4.95 -6.84 -0.14
CA THR A 265 5.02 -5.70 -1.08
C THR A 265 3.65 -5.01 -1.20
N LEU A 266 3.66 -3.79 -1.74
CA LEU A 266 2.44 -3.05 -2.14
C LEU A 266 2.20 -3.08 -3.66
N ASP A 267 3.19 -3.54 -4.42
CA ASP A 267 3.22 -3.64 -5.89
C ASP A 267 2.73 -4.99 -6.42
#